data_AF-A0A9P0HNL5-F1
#
_entry.id   AF-A0A9P0HNL5-F1
#
_cell.length_a   1.000
_cell.length_b   1.000
_cell.length_c   1.000
_cell.angle_alpha   90.00
_cell.angle_beta   90.00
_cell.angle_gamma   90.00
#
_symmetry.space_group_name_H-M   'P 1'
#
loop_
_entity.id
_entity.type
_entity.pdbx_description
1 polymer ?
#
loop_
_entity_poly.entity_id
_entity_poly.type
_entity_poly.pdbx_seq_one_letter_code
_entity_poly.pdbx_strand_id
1 'polypeptide(L)'
;MSVIIKNALRIPALKSAGKLFGTNSTVNVTKIQATRSIWNLSQSQETFHHKCRKHNFCQCSSLRSVHTRGGNFLSKTATETAPGVAATDFTQGEKELADFLVEEISAERKLQKSKKLPSEIDGFKIVIEGSEISLVKKNGDETIEVNFNVNHSVDTDPVEPEIEPTMDKPELGEMKSRPTFEVEINRAGQTLGFTCSTVSPSHQQGQQEESYNDLFLIDEVVMYQGDWKDSNYSVSGEVLDGTLYDLFMNLLEDKGISNEFVEKLIDFSTSYEHESYIRMLEDIQSLKHRRNDSSDLYARYLLLKKQREKRTPKV
;
A
#
# COMPACT_ATOMS: atom_id res chain seq x y z
N MET A 1 -19.62 58.09 7.34
CA MET A 1 -18.72 58.41 8.47
C MET A 1 -17.71 57.28 8.60
N SER A 2 -16.42 57.64 8.74
CA SER A 2 -15.25 56.82 9.14
C SER A 2 -14.79 55.75 8.12
N VAL A 3 -13.71 55.90 7.33
CA VAL A 3 -12.29 56.28 7.53
C VAL A 3 -11.53 55.35 8.47
N ILE A 4 -10.75 54.40 7.91
CA ILE A 4 -9.58 53.72 8.53
C ILE A 4 -8.62 53.34 7.38
N ILE A 5 -7.60 54.16 7.09
CA ILE A 5 -6.19 54.14 7.56
C ILE A 5 -5.29 53.19 6.75
N LYS A 6 -4.35 53.85 6.05
CA LYS A 6 -3.14 53.34 5.39
C LYS A 6 -2.19 52.74 6.44
N ASN A 7 -1.51 51.65 6.12
CA ASN A 7 -0.17 51.44 6.66
C ASN A 7 0.75 50.81 5.61
N ALA A 8 1.79 51.56 5.31
CA ALA A 8 2.92 51.19 4.48
C ALA A 8 3.98 50.55 5.36
N LEU A 9 4.58 49.44 4.89
CA LEU A 9 5.88 48.99 5.38
C LEU A 9 6.79 48.75 4.17
N ARG A 10 7.71 49.71 3.99
CA ARG A 10 8.95 49.60 3.23
C ARG A 10 9.89 48.64 3.94
N ILE A 11 10.51 47.71 3.20
CA ILE A 11 11.77 47.06 3.57
C ILE A 11 12.64 46.98 2.28
N PRO A 12 13.98 47.13 2.38
CA PRO A 12 14.78 47.76 1.33
C PRO A 12 15.39 46.79 0.32
N ALA A 13 15.72 47.36 -0.83
CA ALA A 13 16.56 46.77 -1.86
C ALA A 13 17.97 46.42 -1.33
N LEU A 14 18.44 45.20 -1.61
CA LEU A 14 19.86 44.88 -1.68
C LEU A 14 20.14 44.13 -2.98
N LYS A 15 21.09 44.68 -3.73
CA LYS A 15 21.53 44.25 -5.06
C LYS A 15 22.58 43.14 -4.95
N SER A 16 22.53 42.27 -5.96
CA SER A 16 23.58 41.45 -6.59
C SER A 16 25.04 41.54 -6.10
N ALA A 17 25.72 40.40 -6.01
CA ALA A 17 26.99 40.11 -6.69
C ALA A 17 27.38 38.63 -6.51
N GLY A 18 27.72 37.95 -7.60
CA GLY A 18 28.28 36.60 -7.59
C GLY A 18 29.80 36.55 -7.48
N LYS A 19 30.36 35.36 -7.19
CA LYS A 19 31.62 34.81 -7.73
C LYS A 19 31.94 33.41 -7.16
N LEU A 20 31.88 32.43 -8.05
CA LEU A 20 32.89 31.43 -8.44
C LEU A 20 33.98 30.89 -7.47
N PHE A 21 34.10 29.55 -7.53
CA PHE A 21 35.21 28.60 -7.31
C PHE A 21 35.69 28.22 -5.89
N GLY A 22 35.75 26.90 -5.66
CA GLY A 22 36.52 26.27 -4.58
C GLY A 22 36.17 24.79 -4.36
N THR A 23 36.98 23.90 -4.92
CA THR A 23 36.95 22.43 -4.72
C THR A 23 37.35 22.05 -3.29
N ASN A 24 36.57 21.19 -2.63
CA ASN A 24 37.05 20.16 -1.70
C ASN A 24 35.92 19.17 -1.40
N SER A 25 36.12 17.92 -1.81
CA SER A 25 35.23 16.81 -1.54
C SER A 25 35.33 16.38 -0.08
N THR A 26 34.45 16.90 0.75
CA THR A 26 34.06 16.29 2.02
C THR A 26 32.60 15.88 1.89
N VAL A 27 32.34 14.57 1.90
CA VAL A 27 30.98 14.02 1.90
C VAL A 27 30.33 14.38 3.23
N ASN A 28 29.66 15.54 3.26
CA ASN A 28 28.76 15.93 4.33
C ASN A 28 27.38 15.33 4.03
N VAL A 29 27.03 14.31 4.81
CA VAL A 29 25.68 13.73 4.88
C VAL A 29 24.77 14.72 5.61
N THR A 30 24.46 15.85 4.97
CA THR A 30 23.47 16.80 5.47
C THR A 30 22.82 17.54 4.31
N LYS A 31 22.04 16.82 3.51
CA LYS A 31 20.87 17.37 2.79
C LYS A 31 20.00 16.26 2.18
N ILE A 32 19.65 15.26 2.97
CA ILE A 32 18.48 14.41 2.66
C ILE A 32 17.29 15.11 3.31
N GLN A 33 16.78 16.13 2.63
CA GLN A 33 15.50 16.76 2.96
C GLN A 33 14.60 16.89 1.72
N ALA A 34 14.93 16.15 0.66
CA ALA A 34 14.03 15.89 -0.44
C ALA A 34 13.34 14.55 -0.14
N THR A 35 12.01 14.54 -0.32
CA THR A 35 11.05 13.40 -0.28
C THR A 35 10.88 12.71 1.08
N ARG A 36 9.99 13.27 1.92
CA ARG A 36 9.68 12.83 3.30
C ARG A 36 8.50 11.87 3.43
N SER A 37 8.25 11.02 2.43
CA SER A 37 7.35 9.87 2.59
C SER A 37 7.79 8.79 1.62
N ILE A 38 7.66 7.52 1.97
CA ILE A 38 7.86 6.41 1.02
C ILE A 38 6.78 6.43 -0.09
N TRP A 39 5.62 7.02 0.22
CA TRP A 39 4.69 7.55 -0.77
C TRP A 39 5.43 8.43 -1.82
N ASN A 40 6.27 9.36 -1.39
CA ASN A 40 7.03 10.24 -2.30
C ASN A 40 8.27 9.60 -2.98
N LEU A 41 8.51 8.28 -2.91
CA LEU A 41 9.75 7.67 -3.41
C LEU A 41 9.64 6.43 -4.32
N SER A 42 8.44 5.94 -4.64
CA SER A 42 8.33 4.70 -5.41
C SER A 42 8.32 4.95 -6.92
N GLN A 43 9.51 4.94 -7.54
CA GLN A 43 9.68 4.59 -8.95
C GLN A 43 10.51 3.31 -9.05
N SER A 44 9.89 2.24 -9.54
CA SER A 44 10.55 1.29 -10.45
C SER A 44 9.49 0.52 -11.23
N GLN A 45 9.17 1.03 -12.42
CA GLN A 45 8.60 0.23 -13.50
C GLN A 45 9.73 -0.63 -14.08
N GLU A 46 9.67 -1.95 -13.92
CA GLU A 46 10.14 -2.88 -14.94
C GLU A 46 9.24 -4.12 -14.93
N THR A 47 8.40 -4.20 -15.95
CA THR A 47 7.59 -5.37 -16.29
C THR A 47 8.50 -6.46 -16.85
N PHE A 48 8.62 -7.59 -16.14
CA PHE A 48 9.14 -8.83 -16.73
C PHE A 48 8.13 -9.95 -16.54
N HIS A 49 7.36 -10.22 -17.59
CA HIS A 49 6.60 -11.46 -17.74
C HIS A 49 7.58 -12.62 -17.96
N HIS A 50 7.56 -13.63 -17.08
CA HIS A 50 8.07 -14.96 -17.43
C HIS A 50 7.27 -16.06 -16.73
N LYS A 51 6.46 -16.81 -17.51
CA LYS A 51 5.86 -18.08 -17.09
C LYS A 51 6.94 -19.17 -17.06
N CYS A 52 7.16 -19.81 -15.91
CA CYS A 52 7.98 -21.02 -15.82
C CYS A 52 7.12 -22.21 -15.37
N ARG A 53 6.87 -23.14 -16.31
CA ARG A 53 6.15 -24.41 -16.06
C ARG A 53 7.17 -25.51 -15.76
N LYS A 54 6.97 -26.18 -14.62
CA LYS A 54 7.45 -27.51 -14.17
C LYS A 54 8.53 -28.18 -15.04
N HIS A 55 9.78 -28.22 -14.55
CA HIS A 55 10.65 -29.40 -14.53
C HIS A 55 11.80 -29.17 -13.52
N ASN A 56 12.21 -30.23 -12.82
CA ASN A 56 12.99 -30.25 -11.57
C ASN A 56 14.48 -29.82 -11.66
N PHE A 57 14.86 -28.83 -12.46
CA PHE A 57 16.15 -28.15 -12.28
C PHE A 57 16.16 -26.83 -13.06
N CYS A 58 16.01 -25.70 -12.36
CA CYS A 58 16.32 -24.39 -12.92
C CYS A 58 17.02 -23.55 -11.84
N GLN A 59 18.27 -23.18 -12.12
CA GLN A 59 19.04 -22.20 -11.34
C GLN A 59 18.77 -20.81 -11.96
N CYS A 60 17.73 -20.13 -11.49
CA CYS A 60 17.56 -18.70 -11.69
C CYS A 60 17.39 -18.03 -10.33
N SER A 61 18.29 -17.10 -10.07
CA SER A 61 18.52 -16.40 -8.83
C SER A 61 18.06 -14.95 -8.96
N SER A 62 16.89 -14.61 -8.43
CA SER A 62 16.52 -13.29 -7.88
C SER A 62 15.01 -13.21 -7.68
N LEU A 63 14.59 -12.68 -6.52
CA LEU A 63 13.20 -12.52 -6.02
C LEU A 63 12.59 -13.78 -5.39
N ARG A 64 13.12 -14.15 -4.22
CA ARG A 64 12.35 -14.95 -3.25
C ARG A 64 11.48 -14.00 -2.43
N SER A 65 10.16 -14.17 -2.55
CA SER A 65 9.21 -13.89 -1.47
C SER A 65 9.79 -14.37 -0.13
N VAL A 66 9.82 -13.51 0.88
CA VAL A 66 10.41 -13.79 2.18
C VAL A 66 9.44 -14.65 3.00
N HIS A 67 9.25 -15.90 2.58
CA HIS A 67 8.77 -16.95 3.47
C HIS A 67 9.99 -17.68 4.05
N THR A 68 10.46 -17.23 5.21
CA THR A 68 11.49 -17.95 5.96
C THR A 68 10.88 -19.13 6.71
N ARG A 69 10.57 -20.20 5.96
CA ARG A 69 10.47 -21.53 6.57
C ARG A 69 11.90 -22.01 6.88
N GLY A 70 12.40 -21.64 8.06
CA GLY A 70 13.43 -22.36 8.82
C GLY A 70 14.73 -22.75 8.11
N GLY A 71 15.31 -21.89 7.28
CA GLY A 71 16.65 -22.09 6.72
C GLY A 71 17.71 -21.42 7.60
N ASN A 72 18.58 -22.22 8.23
CA ASN A 72 19.70 -21.75 9.06
C ASN A 72 20.63 -20.81 8.27
N PHE A 73 20.47 -19.50 8.47
CA PHE A 73 21.42 -18.49 8.02
C PHE A 73 22.58 -18.43 9.02
N LEU A 74 23.53 -19.36 8.90
CA LEU A 74 24.79 -19.26 9.63
C LEU A 74 25.69 -18.24 8.91
N SER A 75 25.57 -16.98 9.30
CA SER A 75 26.56 -15.95 8.96
C SER A 75 27.87 -16.26 9.71
N LYS A 76 28.91 -16.65 8.96
CA LYS A 76 30.28 -16.81 9.46
C LYS A 76 30.98 -15.46 9.57
N THR A 77 30.53 -14.61 10.48
CA THR A 77 31.32 -13.48 11.02
C THR A 77 30.80 -13.14 12.42
N ALA A 78 31.15 -13.97 13.40
CA ALA A 78 31.08 -13.60 14.81
C ALA A 78 32.39 -14.08 15.44
N THR A 79 33.46 -13.37 15.13
CA THR A 79 34.75 -13.53 15.79
C THR A 79 34.68 -12.83 17.14
N GLU A 80 34.77 -13.64 18.20
CA GLU A 80 35.18 -13.29 19.57
C GLU A 80 34.32 -12.28 20.36
N THR A 81 33.47 -12.81 21.25
CA THR A 81 33.04 -12.08 22.45
C THR A 81 33.37 -12.90 23.71
N ALA A 82 34.07 -12.22 24.61
CA ALA A 82 34.46 -12.66 25.95
C ALA A 82 33.25 -13.06 26.82
N PRO A 83 33.45 -13.88 27.90
CA PRO A 83 32.36 -14.30 28.75
C PRO A 83 31.94 -13.15 29.67
N GLY A 84 30.76 -12.56 29.45
CA GLY A 84 30.17 -11.61 30.39
C GLY A 84 29.25 -10.51 29.88
N VAL A 85 28.78 -10.53 28.64
CA VAL A 85 27.86 -9.47 28.13
C VAL A 85 26.45 -10.03 27.97
N ALA A 86 25.51 -9.46 28.72
CA ALA A 86 24.10 -9.75 28.64
C ALA A 86 23.58 -9.55 27.21
N ALA A 87 22.80 -10.51 26.71
CA ALA A 87 22.17 -10.47 25.40
C ALA A 87 20.98 -9.49 25.38
N THR A 88 21.24 -8.19 25.59
CA THR A 88 20.20 -7.16 25.75
C THR A 88 20.48 -5.84 25.03
N ASP A 89 21.54 -5.73 24.23
CA ASP A 89 21.83 -4.47 23.53
C ASP A 89 21.34 -4.50 22.08
N PHE A 90 20.38 -3.64 21.77
CA PHE A 90 19.96 -3.32 20.41
C PHE A 90 21.18 -2.92 19.57
N THR A 91 21.26 -3.44 18.36
CA THR A 91 22.26 -3.01 17.38
C THR A 91 22.04 -1.53 17.05
N GLN A 92 23.09 -0.85 16.58
CA GLN A 92 22.99 0.55 16.19
C GLN A 92 21.89 0.77 15.13
N GLY A 93 21.78 -0.13 14.15
CA GLY A 93 20.72 -0.07 13.14
C GLY A 93 19.31 -0.23 13.70
N GLU A 94 19.12 -1.03 14.75
CA GLU A 94 17.81 -1.16 15.43
C GLU A 94 17.41 0.09 16.22
N LYS A 95 18.39 0.86 16.70
CA LYS A 95 18.13 2.14 17.37
C LYS A 95 17.74 3.21 16.35
N GLU A 96 18.52 3.34 15.29
CA GLU A 96 18.25 4.29 14.20
C GLU A 96 16.90 4.01 13.53
N LEU A 97 16.58 2.74 13.26
CA LEU A 97 15.28 2.36 12.72
C LEU A 97 14.14 2.72 13.67
N ALA A 98 14.32 2.54 14.99
CA ALA A 98 13.28 2.85 15.96
C ALA A 98 12.99 4.35 16.03
N ASP A 99 14.04 5.17 16.04
CA ASP A 99 13.90 6.64 16.08
C ASP A 99 13.23 7.13 14.80
N PHE A 100 13.64 6.60 13.64
CA PHE A 100 12.98 6.88 12.36
C PHE A 100 11.49 6.51 12.36
N LEU A 101 11.14 5.30 12.81
CA LEU A 101 9.74 4.85 12.81
C LEU A 101 8.84 5.71 13.71
N VAL A 102 9.34 6.21 14.84
CA VAL A 102 8.58 7.13 15.71
C VAL A 102 8.23 8.41 14.96
N GLU A 103 9.21 9.00 14.28
CA GLU A 103 8.99 10.21 13.49
C GLU A 103 8.04 9.95 12.32
N GLU A 104 8.27 8.87 11.57
CA GLU A 104 7.51 8.52 10.36
C GLU A 104 6.05 8.21 10.68
N ILE A 105 5.77 7.35 11.67
CA ILE A 105 4.38 7.05 12.10
C ILE A 105 3.67 8.32 12.53
N SER A 106 4.37 9.23 13.23
CA SER A 106 3.78 10.50 13.68
C SER A 106 3.46 11.46 12.53
N ALA A 107 4.26 11.43 11.45
CA ALA A 107 4.04 12.23 10.26
C ALA A 107 2.88 11.67 9.44
N GLU A 108 2.86 10.35 9.20
CA GLU A 108 1.82 9.69 8.41
C GLU A 108 0.44 9.79 9.06
N ARG A 109 0.36 9.63 10.39
CA ARG A 109 -0.90 9.84 11.14
C ARG A 109 -1.43 11.28 11.08
N LYS A 110 -0.59 12.28 10.80
CA LYS A 110 -1.01 13.67 10.58
C LYS A 110 -1.50 13.91 9.16
N LEU A 111 -0.98 13.16 8.19
CA LEU A 111 -1.37 13.23 6.78
C LEU A 111 -2.65 12.44 6.48
N GLN A 112 -2.99 11.46 7.32
CA GLN A 112 -4.20 10.66 7.19
C GLN A 112 -5.45 11.56 7.17
N LYS A 113 -6.02 11.74 5.96
CA LYS A 113 -7.16 12.65 5.70
C LYS A 113 -8.45 12.15 6.35
N SER A 114 -8.65 10.84 6.40
CA SER A 114 -9.84 10.17 6.92
C SER A 114 -9.48 9.24 8.09
N LYS A 115 -10.03 9.50 9.28
CA LYS A 115 -9.82 8.65 10.48
C LYS A 115 -10.81 7.50 10.59
N LYS A 116 -11.86 7.50 9.77
CA LYS A 116 -12.91 6.49 9.77
C LYS A 116 -13.22 6.15 8.32
N LEU A 117 -13.03 4.88 8.01
CA LEU A 117 -13.47 4.32 6.75
C LEU A 117 -14.99 4.11 6.78
N PRO A 118 -15.67 4.33 5.65
CA PRO A 118 -17.09 4.00 5.54
C PRO A 118 -17.28 2.50 5.76
N SER A 119 -18.43 2.11 6.32
CA SER A 119 -18.82 0.70 6.46
C SER A 119 -19.60 0.18 5.25
N GLU A 120 -19.98 1.07 4.34
CA GLU A 120 -20.82 0.80 3.17
C GLU A 120 -20.49 1.79 2.05
N ILE A 121 -20.52 1.32 0.81
CA ILE A 121 -20.36 2.13 -0.41
C ILE A 121 -21.54 1.77 -1.34
N ASP A 122 -22.40 2.72 -1.68
CA ASP A 122 -23.49 2.54 -2.66
C ASP A 122 -24.39 1.29 -2.48
N GLY A 123 -24.69 0.95 -1.23
CA GLY A 123 -25.48 -0.23 -0.87
C GLY A 123 -24.66 -1.51 -0.68
N PHE A 124 -23.36 -1.48 -0.94
CA PHE A 124 -22.45 -2.60 -0.73
C PHE A 124 -21.84 -2.53 0.66
N LYS A 125 -22.02 -3.60 1.44
CA LYS A 125 -21.41 -3.74 2.76
C LYS A 125 -19.95 -4.14 2.60
N ILE A 126 -19.07 -3.49 3.36
CA ILE A 126 -17.64 -3.77 3.30
C ILE A 126 -17.27 -4.84 4.32
N VAL A 127 -16.58 -5.87 3.85
CA VAL A 127 -15.93 -6.90 4.66
C VAL A 127 -14.43 -6.79 4.41
N ILE A 128 -13.65 -6.72 5.48
CA ILE A 128 -12.20 -6.50 5.42
C ILE A 128 -11.50 -7.68 6.08
N GLU A 129 -10.66 -8.38 5.32
CA GLU A 129 -9.87 -9.53 5.76
C GLU A 129 -8.38 -9.33 5.42
N GLY A 130 -7.66 -8.66 6.32
CA GLY A 130 -6.25 -8.32 6.08
C GLY A 130 -6.11 -7.31 4.93
N SER A 131 -5.47 -7.70 3.84
CA SER A 131 -5.36 -6.87 2.63
C SER A 131 -6.47 -7.11 1.61
N GLU A 132 -7.31 -8.13 1.84
CA GLU A 132 -8.42 -8.49 0.96
C GLU A 132 -9.70 -7.78 1.42
N ILE A 133 -10.45 -7.24 0.48
CA ILE A 133 -11.68 -6.49 0.75
C ILE A 133 -12.78 -7.00 -0.17
N SER A 134 -13.93 -7.28 0.43
CA SER A 134 -15.14 -7.72 -0.26
C SER A 134 -16.28 -6.73 -0.04
N LEU A 135 -16.85 -6.23 -1.12
CA LEU A 135 -18.03 -5.36 -1.13
C LEU A 135 -19.23 -6.21 -1.54
N VAL A 136 -20.17 -6.43 -0.62
CA VAL A 136 -21.28 -7.38 -0.84
C VAL A 136 -22.63 -6.65 -0.84
N LYS A 137 -23.40 -6.87 -1.91
CA LYS A 137 -24.77 -6.38 -2.06
C LYS A 137 -25.70 -7.53 -2.43
N LYS A 138 -26.84 -7.61 -1.75
CA LYS A 138 -27.86 -8.65 -1.98
C LYS A 138 -29.15 -8.03 -2.46
N ASN A 139 -29.62 -8.47 -3.63
CA ASN A 139 -30.83 -8.02 -4.29
C ASN A 139 -31.76 -9.23 -4.52
N GLY A 140 -32.56 -9.59 -3.52
CA GLY A 140 -33.42 -10.77 -3.59
C GLY A 140 -32.61 -12.06 -3.73
N ASP A 141 -32.78 -12.77 -4.85
CA ASP A 141 -32.09 -14.03 -5.16
C ASP A 141 -30.73 -13.82 -5.85
N GLU A 142 -30.35 -12.57 -6.13
CA GLU A 142 -29.06 -12.20 -6.69
C GLU A 142 -28.12 -11.68 -5.60
N THR A 143 -26.88 -12.15 -5.61
CA THR A 143 -25.79 -11.60 -4.80
C THR A 143 -24.72 -11.04 -5.73
N ILE A 144 -24.33 -9.79 -5.48
CA ILE A 144 -23.27 -9.08 -6.21
C ILE A 144 -22.14 -8.87 -5.22
N GLU A 145 -20.95 -9.34 -5.57
CA GLU A 145 -19.76 -9.25 -4.74
C GLU A 145 -18.63 -8.62 -5.55
N VAL A 146 -17.95 -7.64 -4.96
CA VAL A 146 -16.76 -7.02 -5.57
C VAL A 146 -15.57 -7.28 -4.66
N ASN A 147 -14.57 -7.98 -5.16
CA ASN A 147 -13.39 -8.38 -4.41
C ASN A 147 -12.16 -7.66 -4.95
N PHE A 148 -11.32 -7.14 -4.07
CA PHE A 148 -10.06 -6.52 -4.46
C PHE A 148 -9.04 -6.54 -3.33
N ASN A 149 -7.78 -6.42 -3.71
CA ASN A 149 -6.65 -6.46 -2.81
C ASN A 149 -5.85 -5.16 -2.89
N VAL A 150 -5.48 -4.59 -1.74
CA VAL A 150 -4.72 -3.32 -1.67
C VAL A 150 -3.20 -3.48 -1.74
N ASN A 151 -2.69 -4.71 -1.86
CA ASN A 151 -1.25 -4.90 -2.04
C ASN A 151 -0.86 -4.47 -3.45
N HIS A 152 0.22 -3.70 -3.56
CA HIS A 152 0.80 -3.27 -4.83
C HIS A 152 -0.17 -2.50 -5.75
N SER A 153 -1.16 -1.82 -5.17
CA SER A 153 -2.18 -1.08 -5.92
C SER A 153 -1.94 0.42 -6.00
N VAL A 154 -0.92 0.97 -5.33
CA VAL A 154 -0.67 2.42 -5.32
C VAL A 154 0.02 2.87 -6.61
N ASP A 155 -0.65 3.78 -7.31
CA ASP A 155 -0.14 4.49 -8.48
C ASP A 155 0.00 6.00 -8.20
N THR A 156 0.93 6.64 -8.89
CA THR A 156 1.08 8.10 -8.87
C THR A 156 0.51 8.67 -10.15
N ASP A 157 -0.50 9.54 -10.03
CA ASP A 157 -0.95 10.29 -11.19
C ASP A 157 0.18 11.23 -11.65
N PRO A 158 0.64 11.12 -12.91
CA PRO A 158 1.64 12.04 -13.42
C PRO A 158 1.00 13.43 -13.49
N VAL A 159 1.51 14.35 -12.67
CA VAL A 159 1.20 15.78 -12.81
C VAL A 159 1.93 16.24 -14.05
N GLU A 160 1.18 16.56 -15.12
CA GLU A 160 1.77 17.38 -16.17
C GLU A 160 2.21 18.69 -15.52
N PRO A 161 3.49 19.08 -15.64
CA PRO A 161 3.93 20.34 -15.12
C PRO A 161 3.32 21.44 -16.00
N GLU A 162 2.13 21.92 -15.64
CA GLU A 162 1.74 23.27 -16.03
C GLU A 162 2.72 24.20 -15.30
N ILE A 163 3.78 24.56 -16.02
CA ILE A 163 4.85 25.43 -15.54
C ILE A 163 4.29 26.85 -15.44
N GLU A 164 3.42 27.12 -14.46
CA GLU A 164 3.23 28.48 -13.98
C GLU A 164 4.46 28.83 -13.13
N PRO A 165 5.30 29.80 -13.54
CA PRO A 165 6.59 30.09 -12.91
C PRO A 165 6.48 30.77 -11.53
N THR A 166 5.37 30.58 -10.81
CA THR A 166 5.03 31.30 -9.58
C THR A 166 4.72 30.41 -8.37
N MET A 167 4.73 29.08 -8.50
CA MET A 167 4.49 28.16 -7.37
C MET A 167 5.82 27.55 -6.89
N ASP A 168 6.32 28.03 -5.74
CA ASP A 168 7.55 27.58 -5.05
C ASP A 168 7.47 26.14 -4.48
N LYS A 169 6.46 25.35 -4.85
CA LYS A 169 6.28 23.98 -4.38
C LYS A 169 5.83 23.09 -5.55
N PRO A 170 6.62 22.10 -5.97
CA PRO A 170 6.13 21.12 -6.92
C PRO A 170 4.94 20.39 -6.29
N GLU A 171 3.76 20.51 -6.90
CA GLU A 171 2.64 19.61 -6.62
C GLU A 171 3.04 18.24 -7.14
N LEU A 172 3.58 17.42 -6.24
CA LEU A 172 3.75 16.00 -6.50
C LEU A 172 2.35 15.40 -6.60
N GLY A 173 2.11 14.58 -7.63
CA GLY A 173 0.80 13.98 -7.89
C GLY A 173 0.22 13.29 -6.67
N GLU A 174 -1.10 13.41 -6.51
CA GLU A 174 -1.80 12.63 -5.49
C GLU A 174 -1.65 11.16 -5.82
N MET A 175 -1.18 10.39 -4.85
CA MET A 175 -1.05 8.95 -4.99
C MET A 175 -2.37 8.30 -4.63
N LYS A 176 -2.81 7.42 -5.50
CA LYS A 176 -4.11 6.75 -5.40
C LYS A 176 -3.90 5.25 -5.50
N SER A 177 -4.60 4.51 -4.65
CA SER A 177 -4.67 3.07 -4.74
C SER A 177 -5.73 2.67 -5.77
N ARG A 178 -5.28 2.04 -6.86
CA ARG A 178 -6.02 1.62 -8.04
C ARG A 178 -5.93 0.10 -8.21
N PRO A 179 -6.55 -0.68 -7.31
CA PRO A 179 -6.47 -2.13 -7.37
C PRO A 179 -7.27 -2.64 -8.57
N THR A 180 -6.81 -3.74 -9.16
CA THR A 180 -7.67 -4.62 -9.97
C THR A 180 -8.76 -5.19 -9.07
N PHE A 181 -9.98 -5.29 -9.60
CA PHE A 181 -11.12 -5.78 -8.84
C PHE A 181 -11.91 -6.82 -9.64
N GLU A 182 -12.50 -7.76 -8.92
CA GLU A 182 -13.30 -8.84 -9.46
C GLU A 182 -14.76 -8.62 -9.09
N VAL A 183 -15.67 -8.67 -10.07
CA VAL A 183 -17.11 -8.57 -9.85
C VAL A 183 -17.74 -9.94 -10.08
N GLU A 184 -18.36 -10.49 -9.06
CA GLU A 184 -19.12 -11.73 -9.12
C GLU A 184 -20.61 -11.46 -9.00
N ILE A 185 -21.37 -11.86 -10.02
CA ILE A 185 -22.84 -11.83 -10.00
C ILE A 185 -23.33 -13.26 -9.87
N ASN A 186 -23.79 -13.65 -8.68
CA ASN A 186 -24.35 -14.96 -8.43
C ASN A 186 -25.88 -14.95 -8.51
N ARG A 187 -26.43 -15.86 -9.32
CA ARG A 187 -27.87 -16.16 -9.39
C ARG A 187 -28.09 -17.66 -9.41
N ALA A 188 -28.88 -18.17 -8.46
CA ALA A 188 -29.28 -19.57 -8.39
C ALA A 188 -28.10 -20.58 -8.49
N GLY A 189 -26.93 -20.22 -7.92
CA GLY A 189 -25.74 -21.08 -7.93
C GLY A 189 -24.88 -21.02 -9.20
N GLN A 190 -25.27 -20.19 -10.18
CA GLN A 190 -24.40 -19.81 -11.30
C GLN A 190 -23.78 -18.45 -11.03
N THR A 191 -22.48 -18.32 -11.27
CA THR A 191 -21.75 -17.06 -11.13
C THR A 191 -21.24 -16.61 -12.49
N LEU A 192 -21.55 -15.36 -12.83
CA LEU A 192 -20.88 -14.62 -13.89
C LEU A 192 -19.85 -13.70 -13.23
N GLY A 193 -18.57 -13.97 -13.50
CA GLY A 193 -17.44 -13.24 -12.96
C GLY A 193 -16.79 -12.33 -14.00
N PHE A 194 -16.37 -11.16 -13.58
CA PHE A 194 -15.61 -10.19 -14.36
C PHE A 194 -14.34 -9.82 -13.61
N THR A 195 -13.20 -9.84 -14.28
CA THR A 195 -11.97 -9.20 -13.77
C THR A 195 -11.84 -7.85 -14.45
N CYS A 196 -11.67 -6.79 -13.66
CA CYS A 196 -11.63 -5.42 -14.13
C CYS A 196 -10.36 -4.71 -13.65
N SER A 197 -9.87 -3.78 -14.47
CA SER A 197 -8.78 -2.87 -14.11
C SER A 197 -9.19 -1.42 -14.29
N THR A 198 -8.69 -0.56 -13.41
CA THR A 198 -8.95 0.89 -13.49
C THR A 198 -8.06 1.54 -14.54
N VAL A 199 -8.61 2.47 -15.30
CA VAL A 199 -7.87 3.22 -16.31
C VAL A 199 -7.34 4.51 -15.67
N SER A 200 -6.03 4.74 -15.78
CA SER A 200 -5.45 6.00 -15.35
C SER A 200 -5.80 7.13 -16.33
N PRO A 201 -6.18 8.34 -15.87
CA PRO A 201 -6.47 9.50 -16.73
C PRO A 201 -5.31 9.84 -17.67
N SER A 202 -4.07 9.56 -17.24
CA SER A 202 -2.86 9.77 -18.04
C SER A 202 -2.77 8.87 -19.29
N HIS A 203 -3.47 7.75 -19.33
CA HIS A 203 -3.51 6.86 -20.50
C HIS A 203 -4.56 7.28 -21.54
N GLN A 204 -5.52 8.14 -21.16
CA GLN A 204 -6.58 8.62 -22.04
C GLN A 204 -6.11 9.71 -23.02
N GLN A 205 -5.00 10.41 -22.73
CA GLN A 205 -4.51 11.50 -23.58
C GLN A 205 -3.74 11.04 -24.83
N GLY A 206 -3.34 9.77 -24.91
CA GLY A 206 -2.48 9.24 -25.97
C GLY A 206 -3.16 8.37 -27.03
N GLN A 207 -4.41 7.95 -26.81
CA GLN A 207 -5.10 6.98 -27.67
C GLN A 207 -6.50 7.47 -28.03
N GLN A 208 -6.61 8.00 -29.26
CA GLN A 208 -7.82 8.15 -30.10
C GLN A 208 -9.09 8.74 -29.44
N GLU A 209 -9.56 9.85 -30.03
CA GLU A 209 -10.70 10.71 -29.65
C GLU A 209 -12.10 10.04 -29.58
N GLU A 210 -12.19 8.71 -29.48
CA GLU A 210 -13.44 7.95 -29.31
C GLU A 210 -13.37 6.91 -28.16
N SER A 211 -12.37 6.99 -27.27
CA SER A 211 -12.35 6.14 -26.08
C SER A 211 -13.44 6.59 -25.11
N TYR A 212 -14.39 5.70 -24.81
CA TYR A 212 -15.41 5.88 -23.79
C TYR A 212 -14.76 6.39 -22.49
N ASN A 213 -15.38 7.39 -21.85
CA ASN A 213 -14.91 8.01 -20.60
C ASN A 213 -15.09 7.08 -19.38
N ASP A 214 -14.82 5.79 -19.55
CA ASP A 214 -14.94 4.80 -18.51
C ASP A 214 -13.69 4.82 -17.63
N LEU A 215 -13.92 4.73 -16.32
CA LEU A 215 -12.85 4.69 -15.32
C LEU A 215 -12.25 3.30 -15.15
N PHE A 216 -12.82 2.28 -15.80
CA PHE A 216 -12.37 0.91 -15.74
C PHE A 216 -12.69 0.17 -17.05
N LEU A 217 -12.02 -0.97 -17.24
CA LEU A 217 -12.22 -1.87 -18.36
C LEU A 217 -12.34 -3.32 -17.87
N ILE A 218 -12.97 -4.16 -18.69
CA ILE A 218 -13.11 -5.60 -18.42
C ILE A 218 -11.91 -6.32 -19.04
N ASP A 219 -11.08 -6.94 -18.22
CA ASP A 219 -9.91 -7.73 -18.64
C ASP A 219 -10.27 -9.18 -18.95
N GLU A 220 -11.16 -9.79 -18.16
CA GLU A 220 -11.53 -11.19 -18.29
C GLU A 220 -12.99 -11.41 -17.88
N VAL A 221 -13.66 -12.34 -18.56
CA VAL A 221 -15.02 -12.80 -18.22
C VAL A 221 -15.01 -14.31 -18.03
N VAL A 222 -15.68 -14.78 -16.97
CA VAL A 222 -15.80 -16.20 -16.63
C VAL A 222 -17.24 -16.53 -16.24
N MET A 223 -17.71 -17.72 -16.61
CA MET A 223 -19.01 -18.25 -16.19
C MET A 223 -18.80 -19.62 -15.54
N TYR A 224 -19.34 -19.82 -14.34
CA TYR A 224 -19.19 -21.08 -13.61
C TYR A 224 -20.37 -21.40 -12.69
N GLN A 225 -20.35 -22.62 -12.14
CA GLN A 225 -21.35 -23.10 -11.18
C GLN A 225 -20.64 -23.65 -9.94
N GLY A 226 -21.14 -23.26 -8.77
CA GLY A 226 -20.47 -23.55 -7.49
C GLY A 226 -19.18 -22.75 -7.34
N ASP A 227 -18.13 -23.38 -6.82
CA ASP A 227 -16.85 -22.71 -6.54
C ASP A 227 -16.02 -22.51 -7.81
N TRP A 228 -15.25 -21.42 -7.84
CA TRP A 228 -14.31 -21.12 -8.91
C TRP A 228 -13.19 -22.18 -9.00
N LYS A 229 -12.76 -22.49 -10.23
CA LYS A 229 -11.68 -23.45 -10.50
C LYS A 229 -10.85 -22.98 -11.70
N ASP A 230 -9.55 -23.25 -11.66
CA ASP A 230 -8.61 -23.00 -12.77
C ASP A 230 -9.02 -23.67 -14.10
N SER A 231 -9.87 -24.70 -14.06
CA SER A 231 -10.35 -25.41 -15.23
C SER A 231 -11.53 -24.73 -15.92
N ASN A 232 -12.10 -23.69 -15.31
CA ASN A 232 -13.24 -22.98 -15.86
C ASN A 232 -12.79 -22.17 -17.08
N TYR A 233 -13.60 -22.17 -18.12
CA TYR A 233 -13.29 -21.40 -19.32
C TYR A 233 -13.45 -19.90 -19.02
N SER A 234 -12.38 -19.14 -19.23
CA SER A 234 -12.37 -17.68 -19.19
C SER A 234 -12.01 -17.13 -20.57
N VAL A 235 -12.46 -15.91 -20.83
CA VAL A 235 -12.21 -15.21 -22.09
C VAL A 235 -11.69 -13.80 -21.78
N SER A 236 -10.63 -13.40 -22.48
CA SER A 236 -10.08 -12.04 -22.38
C SER A 236 -11.07 -11.02 -22.95
N GLY A 237 -11.16 -9.85 -22.31
CA GLY A 237 -11.96 -8.73 -22.79
C GLY A 237 -11.58 -8.27 -24.20
N GLU A 238 -10.29 -8.36 -24.56
CA GLU A 238 -9.77 -7.95 -25.86
C GLU A 238 -10.31 -8.78 -27.04
N VAL A 239 -10.75 -10.02 -26.78
CA VAL A 239 -11.27 -10.92 -27.83
C VAL A 239 -12.80 -10.94 -27.88
N LEU A 240 -13.46 -10.21 -26.98
CA LEU A 240 -14.91 -10.08 -27.00
C LEU A 240 -15.37 -9.25 -28.21
N ASP A 241 -16.53 -9.60 -28.73
CA ASP A 241 -17.23 -8.74 -29.70
C ASP A 241 -17.58 -7.40 -29.04
N GLY A 242 -17.40 -6.29 -29.76
CA GLY A 242 -17.62 -4.95 -29.20
C GLY A 242 -19.04 -4.72 -28.70
N THR A 243 -20.06 -5.25 -29.40
CA THR A 243 -21.44 -5.13 -28.92
C THR A 243 -21.66 -5.94 -27.64
N LEU A 244 -21.03 -7.11 -27.53
CA LEU A 244 -21.10 -7.91 -26.31
C LEU A 244 -20.40 -7.22 -25.12
N TYR A 245 -19.25 -6.57 -25.37
CA TYR A 245 -18.54 -5.79 -24.36
C TYR A 245 -19.41 -4.65 -23.80
N ASP A 246 -20.04 -3.86 -24.68
CA ASP A 246 -20.94 -2.77 -24.28
C ASP A 246 -22.12 -3.28 -23.44
N LEU A 247 -22.70 -4.43 -23.82
CA LEU A 247 -23.78 -5.06 -23.06
C LEU A 247 -23.32 -5.51 -21.66
N PHE A 248 -22.08 -5.96 -21.51
CA PHE A 248 -21.52 -6.28 -20.19
C PHE A 248 -21.26 -5.03 -19.35
N MET A 249 -20.75 -3.94 -19.94
CA MET A 249 -20.59 -2.67 -19.24
C MET A 249 -21.95 -2.13 -18.74
N ASN A 250 -22.98 -2.14 -19.59
CA ASN A 250 -24.35 -1.77 -19.20
C ASN A 250 -24.89 -2.67 -18.08
N LEU A 251 -24.63 -3.98 -18.15
CA LEU A 251 -25.02 -4.93 -17.10
C LEU A 251 -24.33 -4.59 -15.76
N LEU A 252 -23.04 -4.25 -15.78
CA LEU A 252 -22.29 -3.85 -14.59
C LEU A 252 -22.86 -2.56 -13.99
N GLU A 253 -23.18 -1.57 -14.83
CA GLU A 253 -23.80 -0.32 -14.40
C GLU A 253 -25.17 -0.54 -13.75
N ASP A 254 -26.04 -1.37 -14.35
CA ASP A 254 -27.34 -1.77 -13.80
C ASP A 254 -27.21 -2.45 -12.43
N LYS A 255 -26.07 -3.10 -12.17
CA LYS A 255 -25.75 -3.75 -10.88
C LYS A 255 -25.17 -2.78 -9.85
N GLY A 256 -24.91 -1.54 -10.25
CA GLY A 256 -24.34 -0.48 -9.42
C GLY A 256 -22.81 -0.40 -9.48
N ILE A 257 -22.18 -1.04 -10.47
CA ILE A 257 -20.74 -0.93 -10.76
C ILE A 257 -20.58 0.12 -11.86
N SER A 258 -20.72 1.39 -11.48
CA SER A 258 -20.59 2.54 -12.37
C SER A 258 -19.23 3.23 -12.21
N ASN A 259 -18.95 4.23 -13.05
CA ASN A 259 -17.76 5.07 -12.89
C ASN A 259 -17.74 5.77 -11.51
N GLU A 260 -18.88 6.28 -11.02
CA GLU A 260 -18.97 6.87 -9.68
C GLU A 260 -18.65 5.86 -8.56
N PHE A 261 -19.05 4.59 -8.74
CA PHE A 261 -18.72 3.53 -7.79
C PHE A 261 -17.21 3.26 -7.78
N VAL A 262 -16.58 3.18 -8.96
CA VAL A 262 -15.13 2.95 -9.08
C VAL A 262 -14.32 4.10 -8.49
N GLU A 263 -14.77 5.35 -8.64
CA GLU A 263 -14.14 6.50 -7.97
C GLU A 263 -14.17 6.36 -6.45
N LYS A 264 -15.33 5.98 -5.87
CA LYS A 264 -15.45 5.71 -4.43
C LYS A 264 -14.62 4.51 -3.98
N LEU A 265 -14.49 3.49 -4.83
CA LEU A 265 -13.63 2.33 -4.57
C LEU A 265 -12.16 2.76 -4.49
N ILE A 266 -11.69 3.60 -5.41
CA ILE A 266 -10.34 4.17 -5.41
C ILE A 266 -10.11 5.00 -4.15
N ASP A 267 -11.04 5.88 -3.77
CA ASP A 267 -10.92 6.70 -2.57
C ASP A 267 -10.87 5.87 -1.28
N PHE A 268 -11.73 4.86 -1.20
CA PHE A 268 -11.75 3.90 -0.10
C PHE A 268 -10.45 3.11 -0.04
N SER A 269 -10.02 2.54 -1.17
CA SER A 269 -8.80 1.75 -1.28
C SER A 269 -7.58 2.58 -0.90
N THR A 270 -7.51 3.84 -1.34
CA THR A 270 -6.42 4.77 -1.00
C THR A 270 -6.37 5.03 0.49
N SER A 271 -7.53 5.25 1.11
CA SER A 271 -7.61 5.46 2.56
C SER A 271 -7.22 4.21 3.34
N TYR A 272 -7.66 3.02 2.90
CA TYR A 272 -7.37 1.76 3.56
C TYR A 272 -5.92 1.30 3.39
N GLU A 273 -5.33 1.52 2.22
CA GLU A 273 -3.92 1.24 1.95
C GLU A 273 -3.05 2.12 2.85
N HIS A 274 -3.33 3.43 2.95
CA HIS A 274 -2.58 4.33 3.83
C HIS A 274 -2.68 3.92 5.30
N GLU A 275 -3.88 3.51 5.75
CA GLU A 275 -4.06 2.96 7.10
C GLU A 275 -3.26 1.67 7.31
N SER A 276 -3.24 0.79 6.32
CA SER A 276 -2.50 -0.48 6.35
C SER A 276 -0.98 -0.26 6.38
N TYR A 277 -0.48 0.73 5.64
CA TYR A 277 0.92 1.16 5.68
C TYR A 277 1.31 1.65 7.08
N ILE A 278 0.50 2.51 7.70
CA ILE A 278 0.75 2.97 9.08
C ILE A 278 0.77 1.78 10.05
N ARG A 279 -0.19 0.86 9.94
CA ARG A 279 -0.22 -0.36 10.77
C ARG A 279 1.03 -1.21 10.57
N MET A 280 1.52 -1.35 9.34
CA MET A 280 2.77 -2.05 9.06
C MET A 280 3.96 -1.41 9.78
N LEU A 281 4.08 -0.07 9.74
CA LEU A 281 5.14 0.65 10.46
C LEU A 281 5.05 0.41 11.98
N GLU A 282 3.84 0.40 12.54
CA GLU A 282 3.59 0.10 13.95
C GLU A 282 3.95 -1.35 14.31
N ASP A 283 3.63 -2.30 13.44
CA ASP A 283 3.99 -3.70 13.63
C ASP A 283 5.50 -3.90 13.61
N ILE A 284 6.21 -3.24 12.69
CA ILE A 284 7.68 -3.24 12.64
C ILE A 284 8.24 -2.67 13.95
N GLN A 285 7.67 -1.57 14.46
CA GLN A 285 8.05 -1.00 15.74
C GLN A 285 7.77 -1.96 16.92
N SER A 286 6.68 -2.73 16.87
CA SER A 286 6.31 -3.70 17.92
C SER A 286 7.27 -4.89 18.01
N LEU A 287 7.91 -5.29 16.90
CA LEU A 287 8.91 -6.38 16.88
C LEU A 287 10.07 -6.11 17.85
N LYS A 288 10.38 -4.83 18.10
CA LYS A 288 11.36 -4.39 19.09
C LYS A 288 10.98 -4.78 20.52
N HIS A 289 9.70 -4.69 20.87
CA HIS A 289 9.23 -4.89 22.24
C HIS A 289 9.10 -6.37 22.61
N ARG A 290 8.72 -7.22 21.64
CA ARG A 290 8.53 -8.67 21.88
C ARG A 290 9.82 -9.43 22.26
N ARG A 291 11.01 -8.87 21.98
CA ARG A 291 12.29 -9.47 22.39
C ARG A 291 12.56 -9.35 23.90
N ASN A 292 12.03 -8.31 24.57
CA ASN A 292 12.28 -8.04 26.00
C ASN A 292 11.33 -8.81 26.95
N ASP A 293 10.11 -9.17 26.52
CA ASP A 293 9.13 -9.82 27.40
C ASP A 293 9.43 -11.31 27.67
N SER A 294 10.11 -12.02 26.77
CA SER A 294 10.46 -13.44 26.99
C SER A 294 11.46 -13.64 28.13
N SER A 295 12.39 -12.69 28.33
CA SER A 295 13.30 -12.69 29.48
C SER A 295 12.57 -12.42 30.79
N ASP A 296 11.55 -11.56 30.79
CA ASP A 296 10.82 -11.17 32.00
C ASP A 296 9.86 -12.28 32.48
N LEU A 297 9.24 -13.00 31.55
CA LEU A 297 8.43 -14.19 31.87
C LEU A 297 9.28 -15.32 32.51
N TYR A 298 10.51 -15.53 32.03
CA TYR A 298 11.42 -16.52 32.62
C TYR A 298 11.95 -16.08 33.99
N ALA A 299 12.28 -14.80 34.16
CA ALA A 299 12.66 -14.23 35.46
C ALA A 299 11.51 -14.34 36.49
N ARG A 300 10.27 -14.08 36.07
CA ARG A 300 9.07 -14.21 36.89
C ARG A 300 8.76 -15.66 37.25
N TYR A 301 8.95 -16.60 36.32
CA TYR A 301 8.87 -18.04 36.57
C TYR A 301 9.91 -18.50 37.62
N LEU A 302 11.17 -18.08 37.48
CA LEU A 302 12.25 -18.42 38.42
C LEU A 302 12.00 -17.82 39.82
N LEU A 303 11.48 -16.60 39.90
CA LEU A 303 11.07 -15.98 41.17
C LEU A 303 9.95 -16.77 41.86
N LEU A 304 8.93 -17.18 41.12
CA LEU A 304 7.82 -17.99 41.64
C LEU A 304 8.31 -19.38 42.12
N LYS A 305 9.26 -20.00 41.40
CA LYS A 305 9.88 -21.26 41.82
C LYS A 305 10.66 -21.11 43.12
N LYS A 306 11.48 -20.05 43.24
CA LYS A 306 12.27 -19.75 44.45
C LYS A 306 11.39 -19.42 45.66
N GLN A 307 10.22 -18.80 45.45
CA GLN A 307 9.23 -18.56 46.50
C GLN A 307 8.51 -19.84 46.95
N ARG A 308 8.28 -20.80 46.05
CA ARG A 308 7.71 -22.12 46.39
C ARG A 308 8.69 -23.00 47.16
N GLU A 309 9.97 -23.01 46.79
CA GLU A 309 11.00 -23.80 47.48
C GLU A 309 11.21 -23.31 48.93
N LYS A 310 11.14 -22.00 49.19
CA LYS A 310 11.23 -21.42 50.54
C LYS A 310 10.03 -21.70 51.45
N ARG A 311 8.90 -22.18 50.91
CA ARG A 311 7.68 -22.48 51.68
C ARG A 311 7.54 -23.95 52.06
N THR A 312 8.54 -24.80 51.77
CA THR A 312 8.55 -26.19 52.23
C THR A 312 9.10 -26.26 53.67
N PRO A 313 8.30 -26.67 54.67
CA PRO A 313 8.78 -26.82 56.03
C PRO A 313 9.73 -28.02 56.08
N LYS A 314 10.93 -27.82 56.62
CA LYS A 314 11.84 -28.92 56.94
C LYS A 314 11.19 -29.78 58.03
N VAL A 315 10.90 -31.04 57.68
CA VAL A 315 10.51 -32.11 58.61
C VAL A 315 11.71 -32.46 59.49
#